data_AF-A0A925MVX7-F1
#
_entry.id   AF-A0A925MVX7-F1
#
_cell.length_a   1.000
_cell.length_b   1.000
_cell.length_c   1.000
_cell.angle_alpha   90.00
_cell.angle_beta   90.00
_cell.angle_gamma   90.00
#
_symmetry.space_group_name_H-M   'P 1'
#
loop_
_entity.id
_entity.type
_entity.pdbx_description
1 polymer ?
#
loop_
_entity_poly.entity_id
_entity_poly.type
_entity_poly.pdbx_seq_one_letter_code
_entity_poly.pdbx_strand_id
1 'polypeptide(L)'
;MRIAHRHFKPTLAGTLAVLAVLPLFTSLGFWQLRRADEKRTVIAQFAGGAATIQHLSAVNATELPLLQHVAVQGRYDSSRQVLLDNMPASRDAAGFGRPGYRVLTPLLTDQRELVLIDRGWVPLGATRAELPDVKVDDQTRTVRGRVAELPRAGLRLQGAPANTSWPRVLNFPTLHDLQALYGVTVLPR
;
A
#
# COMPACT_ATOMS: atom_id res chain seq x y z
N MET A 1 45.73 2.00 34.72
CA MET A 1 44.86 2.90 35.50
C MET A 1 44.13 2.07 36.55
N ARG A 2 44.23 2.42 37.85
CA ARG A 2 43.59 1.67 38.95
C ARG A 2 42.21 2.27 39.19
N ILE A 3 41.14 1.52 38.92
CA ILE A 3 39.78 1.92 39.27
C ILE A 3 39.34 1.01 40.42
N ALA A 4 39.29 1.58 41.63
CA ALA A 4 39.08 0.83 42.88
C ALA A 4 40.06 -0.38 43.01
N HIS A 5 39.54 -1.57 43.29
CA HIS A 5 40.32 -2.82 43.48
C HIS A 5 40.55 -3.61 42.17
N ARG A 6 40.16 -3.09 40.99
CA ARG A 6 40.32 -3.77 39.70
C ARG A 6 41.41 -3.12 38.86
N HIS A 7 42.38 -3.93 38.40
CA HIS A 7 43.40 -3.50 37.46
C HIS A 7 42.86 -3.62 36.03
N PHE A 8 42.55 -2.49 35.39
CA PHE A 8 42.18 -2.47 33.98
C PHE A 8 43.42 -2.77 33.13
N LYS A 9 43.47 -4.00 32.58
CA LYS A 9 44.49 -4.47 31.64
C LYS A 9 43.79 -4.86 30.33
N PRO A 10 43.46 -3.91 29.45
CA PRO A 10 42.76 -4.22 28.20
C PRO A 10 43.66 -5.11 27.34
N THR A 11 43.15 -6.26 26.93
CA THR A 11 43.85 -7.11 25.95
C THR A 11 43.77 -6.44 24.59
N LEU A 12 44.79 -6.63 23.73
CA LEU A 12 44.80 -6.06 22.38
C LEU A 12 43.55 -6.45 21.58
N ALA A 13 43.09 -7.70 21.74
CA ALA A 13 41.83 -8.19 21.16
C ALA A 13 40.61 -7.43 21.69
N GLY A 14 40.53 -7.15 23.01
CA GLY A 14 39.44 -6.37 23.60
C GLY A 14 39.42 -4.92 23.11
N THR A 15 40.59 -4.30 22.98
CA THR A 15 40.73 -2.94 22.43
C THR A 15 40.27 -2.89 20.97
N LEU A 16 40.71 -3.83 20.13
CA LEU A 16 40.28 -3.92 18.73
C LEU A 16 38.78 -4.18 18.61
N ALA A 17 38.23 -5.04 19.46
CA ALA A 17 36.79 -5.30 19.50
C ALA A 17 36.00 -4.02 19.84
N VAL A 18 36.43 -3.24 20.84
CA VAL A 18 35.78 -1.96 21.17
C VAL A 18 35.90 -0.96 20.01
N LEU A 19 37.07 -0.85 19.38
CA LEU A 19 37.28 0.03 18.22
C LEU A 19 36.43 -0.36 17.01
N ALA A 20 36.05 -1.64 16.86
CA ALA A 20 35.16 -2.09 15.80
C ALA A 20 33.67 -1.92 16.18
N VAL A 21 33.29 -2.30 17.40
CA VAL A 21 31.89 -2.30 17.86
C VAL A 21 31.37 -0.88 18.07
N LEU A 22 32.20 0.03 18.60
CA LEU A 22 31.79 1.41 18.88
C LEU A 22 31.29 2.16 17.63
N PRO A 23 32.04 2.23 16.50
CA PRO A 23 31.54 2.89 15.29
C PRO A 23 30.36 2.14 14.67
N LEU A 24 30.34 0.81 14.75
CA LEU A 24 29.21 0.00 14.25
C LEU A 24 27.90 0.36 14.96
N PHE A 25 27.88 0.34 16.30
CA PHE A 25 26.69 0.66 17.09
C PHE A 25 26.31 2.13 17.00
N THR A 26 27.29 3.03 16.86
CA THR A 26 27.02 4.44 16.61
C THR A 26 26.33 4.64 15.26
N SER A 27 26.83 3.98 14.21
CA SER A 27 26.21 3.99 12.87
C SER A 27 24.79 3.41 12.88
N LEU A 28 24.58 2.29 13.57
CA LEU A 28 23.25 1.71 13.74
C LEU A 28 22.32 2.61 14.56
N GLY A 29 22.82 3.33 15.57
CA GLY A 29 22.06 4.33 16.31
C GLY A 29 21.56 5.46 15.40
N PHE A 30 22.44 6.00 14.54
CA PHE A 30 22.04 6.99 13.55
C PHE A 30 21.06 6.42 12.51
N TRP A 31 21.21 5.16 12.12
CA TRP A 31 20.25 4.50 11.23
C TRP A 31 18.86 4.40 11.87
N GLN A 32 18.78 4.01 13.15
CA GLN A 32 17.53 3.98 13.90
C GLN A 32 16.88 5.37 13.99
N LEU A 33 17.66 6.42 14.24
CA LEU A 33 17.16 7.81 14.29
C LEU A 33 16.60 8.25 12.92
N ARG A 34 17.31 7.96 11.83
CA ARG A 34 16.84 8.25 10.47
C ARG A 34 15.53 7.52 10.16
N ARG A 35 15.44 6.23 10.51
CA ARG A 35 14.23 5.43 10.31
C ARG A 35 13.06 5.91 11.16
N ALA A 36 13.32 6.45 12.35
CA ALA A 36 12.31 7.09 13.18
C ALA A 36 11.79 8.39 12.55
N ASP A 37 12.68 9.19 11.96
CA ASP A 37 12.30 10.44 11.28
C ASP A 37 11.47 10.19 10.01
N GLU A 38 11.86 9.19 9.22
CA GLU A 38 11.07 8.72 8.07
C GLU A 38 9.63 8.35 8.49
N LYS A 39 9.47 7.62 9.60
CA LYS A 39 8.15 7.26 10.14
C LYS A 39 7.37 8.48 10.62
N ARG A 40 8.03 9.45 11.26
CA ARG A 40 7.38 10.70 11.71
C ARG A 40 6.84 11.50 10.53
N THR A 41 7.61 11.58 9.45
CA THR A 41 7.18 12.25 8.20
C THR A 41 5.91 11.62 7.65
N VAL A 42 5.83 10.29 7.57
CA VAL A 42 4.62 9.58 7.10
C VAL A 42 3.43 9.84 8.02
N ILE A 43 3.61 9.82 9.34
CA ILE A 43 2.54 10.12 10.31
C ILE A 43 2.06 11.56 10.15
N ALA A 44 2.98 12.51 9.96
CA ALA A 44 2.63 13.91 9.75
C ALA A 44 1.83 14.11 8.45
N GLN A 45 2.21 13.43 7.36
CA GLN A 45 1.44 13.43 6.11
C GLN A 45 0.03 12.87 6.30
N PHE A 46 -0.10 11.75 7.01
CA PHE A 46 -1.41 11.16 7.32
C PHE A 46 -2.29 12.11 8.13
N ALA A 47 -1.73 12.77 9.15
CA ALA A 47 -2.45 13.72 9.98
C ALA A 47 -2.86 14.99 9.19
N GLY A 48 -1.95 15.53 8.36
CA GLY A 48 -2.22 16.71 7.53
C GLY A 48 -3.28 16.45 6.46
N GLY A 49 -3.22 15.30 5.79
CA GLY A 49 -4.20 14.90 4.78
C GLY A 49 -5.60 14.62 5.34
N ALA A 50 -5.75 14.48 6.67
CA ALA A 50 -7.01 14.23 7.35
C ALA A 50 -7.85 15.48 7.65
N ALA A 51 -7.26 16.67 7.59
CA ALA A 51 -7.95 17.90 7.97
C ALA A 51 -9.00 18.36 6.93
N THR A 52 -8.79 18.05 5.65
CA THR A 52 -9.63 18.56 4.55
C THR A 52 -9.94 17.47 3.53
N ILE A 53 -11.20 17.34 3.16
CA ILE A 53 -11.62 16.49 2.04
C ILE A 53 -11.60 17.33 0.76
N GLN A 54 -10.76 16.96 -0.20
CA GLN A 54 -10.70 17.62 -1.51
C GLN A 54 -11.57 16.89 -2.52
N HIS A 55 -12.16 17.61 -3.48
CA HIS A 55 -12.85 16.97 -4.60
C HIS A 55 -11.83 16.44 -5.60
N LEU A 56 -11.83 15.15 -5.93
CA LEU A 56 -10.93 14.57 -6.92
C LEU A 56 -11.45 14.86 -8.34
N SER A 57 -10.57 15.34 -9.21
CA SER A 57 -10.80 15.51 -10.65
C SER A 57 -9.50 15.26 -11.41
N ALA A 58 -9.54 15.06 -12.74
CA ALA A 58 -8.30 14.88 -13.51
C ALA A 58 -7.32 16.04 -13.37
N VAL A 59 -7.81 17.25 -13.08
CA VAL A 59 -6.99 18.46 -12.92
C VAL A 59 -6.07 18.34 -11.70
N ASN A 60 -6.58 17.90 -10.54
CA ASN A 60 -5.79 17.81 -9.32
C ASN A 60 -5.23 16.42 -9.05
N ALA A 61 -5.68 15.39 -9.77
CA ALA A 61 -5.28 13.99 -9.56
C ALA A 61 -3.77 13.73 -9.58
N THR A 62 -2.98 14.62 -10.21
CA THR A 62 -1.51 14.50 -10.28
C THR A 62 -0.79 15.24 -9.14
N GLU A 63 -1.46 16.21 -8.50
CA GLU A 63 -0.87 17.07 -7.47
C GLU A 63 -1.27 16.66 -6.05
N LEU A 64 -2.23 15.75 -5.92
CA LEU A 64 -2.72 15.31 -4.62
C LEU A 64 -1.66 14.47 -3.89
N PRO A 65 -1.28 14.86 -2.65
CA PRO A 65 -0.32 14.08 -1.89
C PRO A 65 -0.91 12.73 -1.47
N LEU A 66 -0.03 11.75 -1.26
CA LEU A 66 -0.41 10.45 -0.71
C LEU A 66 -1.16 10.63 0.63
N LEU A 67 -2.16 9.79 0.89
CA LEU A 67 -3.00 9.80 2.09
C LEU A 67 -3.96 11.01 2.20
N GLN A 68 -3.97 11.92 1.22
CA GLN A 68 -4.94 13.02 1.15
C GLN A 68 -6.37 12.49 1.09
N HIS A 69 -7.27 13.02 1.92
CA HIS A 69 -8.68 12.67 1.82
C HIS A 69 -9.31 13.33 0.60
N VAL A 70 -10.02 12.51 -0.17
CA VAL A 70 -10.68 12.92 -1.39
C VAL A 70 -12.12 12.41 -1.45
N ALA A 71 -12.96 13.17 -2.14
CA ALA A 71 -14.31 12.77 -2.52
C ALA A 71 -14.43 12.83 -4.04
N VAL A 72 -15.09 11.82 -4.62
CA VAL A 72 -15.39 11.77 -6.05
C VAL A 72 -16.83 11.30 -6.24
N GLN A 73 -17.55 11.93 -7.16
CA GLN A 73 -18.88 11.50 -7.54
C GLN A 73 -18.82 10.72 -8.86
N GLY A 74 -19.55 9.62 -8.91
CA GLY A 74 -19.63 8.82 -10.13
C GLY A 74 -20.41 7.54 -9.93
N ARG A 75 -20.34 6.67 -10.93
CA ARG A 75 -21.01 5.37 -10.97
C ARG A 75 -20.00 4.25 -11.06
N TYR A 76 -20.17 3.21 -10.26
CA TYR A 76 -19.31 2.03 -10.35
C TYR A 76 -19.57 1.26 -11.64
N ASP A 77 -18.50 0.81 -12.27
CA ASP A 77 -18.54 -0.20 -13.32
C ASP A 77 -18.36 -1.59 -12.69
N SER A 78 -19.48 -2.23 -12.36
CA SER A 78 -19.48 -3.55 -11.75
C SER A 78 -19.05 -4.67 -12.70
N SER A 79 -18.97 -4.39 -14.02
CA SER A 79 -18.60 -5.36 -15.06
C SER A 79 -17.10 -5.54 -15.24
N ARG A 80 -16.28 -4.54 -14.86
CA ARG A 80 -14.82 -4.54 -15.08
C ARG A 80 -14.03 -4.43 -13.78
N GLN A 81 -14.28 -5.33 -12.83
CA GLN A 81 -13.63 -5.31 -11.51
C GLN A 81 -12.33 -6.12 -11.48
N VAL A 82 -11.32 -5.62 -10.76
CA VAL A 82 -10.05 -6.32 -10.54
C VAL A 82 -9.96 -6.83 -9.11
N LEU A 83 -9.55 -8.08 -8.94
CA LEU A 83 -9.18 -8.70 -7.69
C LEU A 83 -7.66 -8.74 -7.61
N LEU A 84 -7.08 -7.99 -6.69
CA LEU A 84 -5.64 -8.07 -6.41
C LEU A 84 -5.38 -9.28 -5.52
N ASP A 85 -4.73 -10.29 -6.05
CA ASP A 85 -4.36 -11.53 -5.34
C ASP A 85 -3.12 -11.32 -4.46
N ASN A 86 -2.87 -12.28 -3.57
CA ASN A 86 -1.77 -12.30 -2.60
C ASN A 86 -1.77 -11.07 -1.69
N MET A 87 -2.97 -10.62 -1.30
CA MET A 87 -3.15 -9.56 -0.32
C MET A 87 -3.45 -10.19 1.05
N PRO A 88 -2.45 -10.38 1.92
CA PRO A 88 -2.70 -10.86 3.27
C PRO A 88 -3.49 -9.83 4.08
N ALA A 89 -4.47 -10.28 4.86
CA ALA A 89 -5.23 -9.41 5.75
C ALA A 89 -4.30 -8.72 6.77
N SER A 90 -4.35 -7.39 6.84
CA SER A 90 -3.58 -6.61 7.82
C SER A 90 -4.04 -6.87 9.26
N ARG A 91 -5.33 -7.17 9.46
CA ARG A 91 -5.98 -7.59 10.72
C ARG A 91 -7.44 -7.96 10.41
N ASP A 92 -7.88 -9.20 10.64
CA ASP A 92 -9.31 -9.55 10.60
C ASP A 92 -9.77 -10.16 11.94
N ALA A 93 -11.07 -10.44 12.06
CA ALA A 93 -11.68 -11.04 13.26
C ALA A 93 -11.16 -12.48 13.55
N ALA A 94 -10.43 -13.09 12.62
CA ALA A 94 -9.91 -14.45 12.71
C ALA A 94 -8.37 -14.53 12.82
N GLY A 95 -7.64 -13.42 12.72
CA GLY A 95 -6.19 -13.33 12.96
C GLY A 95 -5.42 -12.44 11.98
N PHE A 96 -4.10 -12.60 11.97
CA PHE A 96 -3.21 -11.96 10.99
C PHE A 96 -2.88 -12.95 9.86
N GLY A 97 -2.74 -12.45 8.63
CA GLY A 97 -2.09 -13.22 7.55
C GLY A 97 -2.98 -14.17 6.74
N ARG A 98 -4.31 -14.07 6.83
CA ARG A 98 -5.21 -14.84 5.95
C ARG A 98 -5.08 -14.34 4.51
N PRO A 99 -4.95 -15.23 3.51
CA PRO A 99 -4.92 -14.83 2.11
C PRO A 99 -6.28 -14.30 1.67
N GLY A 100 -6.26 -13.32 0.78
CA GLY A 100 -7.47 -12.77 0.19
C GLY A 100 -7.16 -11.79 -0.91
N TYR A 101 -8.21 -11.09 -1.34
CA TYR A 101 -8.19 -10.17 -2.45
C TYR A 101 -8.46 -8.75 -1.99
N ARG A 102 -7.80 -7.78 -2.59
CA ARG A 102 -8.31 -6.39 -2.60
C ARG A 102 -9.16 -6.16 -3.83
N VAL A 103 -10.33 -5.56 -3.63
CA VAL A 103 -11.31 -5.34 -4.71
C VAL A 103 -11.11 -3.94 -5.28
N LEU A 104 -10.57 -3.85 -6.48
CA LEU A 104 -10.50 -2.61 -7.25
C LEU A 104 -11.69 -2.53 -8.20
N THR A 105 -12.55 -1.53 -8.00
CA THR A 105 -13.71 -1.28 -8.86
C THR A 105 -13.54 0.07 -9.56
N PRO A 106 -13.65 0.13 -10.90
CA PRO A 106 -13.68 1.40 -11.60
C PRO A 106 -14.91 2.22 -11.22
N LEU A 107 -14.70 3.50 -10.98
CA LEU A 107 -15.73 4.51 -10.82
C LEU A 107 -15.63 5.45 -12.03
N LEU A 108 -16.70 5.54 -12.81
CA LEU A 108 -16.83 6.45 -13.93
C LEU A 108 -17.45 7.75 -13.42
N THR A 109 -16.71 8.86 -13.55
CA THR A 109 -17.21 10.19 -13.18
C THR A 109 -18.07 10.78 -14.30
N ASP A 110 -18.86 11.81 -13.98
CA ASP A 110 -19.67 12.54 -14.97
C ASP A 110 -18.80 13.20 -16.06
N GLN A 111 -17.53 13.46 -15.75
CA GLN A 111 -16.53 14.01 -16.66
C GLN A 111 -15.85 12.94 -17.53
N ARG A 112 -16.36 11.70 -17.53
CA ARG A 112 -15.83 10.53 -18.25
C ARG A 112 -14.42 10.12 -17.81
N GLU A 113 -14.05 10.42 -16.58
CA GLU A 113 -12.80 9.98 -15.97
C GLU A 113 -12.99 8.62 -15.32
N LEU A 114 -11.96 7.77 -15.36
CA LEU A 114 -11.95 6.48 -14.68
C LEU A 114 -11.07 6.58 -13.43
N VAL A 115 -11.70 6.47 -12.26
CA VAL A 115 -11.01 6.42 -10.96
C VAL A 115 -11.07 4.99 -10.44
N LEU A 116 -9.92 4.39 -10.10
CA LEU A 116 -9.94 3.08 -9.45
C LEU A 116 -10.18 3.24 -7.95
N ILE A 117 -11.25 2.62 -7.47
CA ILE A 117 -11.58 2.62 -6.05
C ILE A 117 -11.24 1.27 -5.44
N ASP A 118 -10.36 1.28 -4.45
CA ASP A 118 -10.16 0.15 -3.57
C ASP A 118 -11.31 0.07 -2.57
N ARG A 119 -12.19 -0.93 -2.73
CA ARG A 119 -13.37 -1.16 -1.87
C ARG A 119 -13.05 -1.99 -0.62
N GLY A 120 -11.79 -2.35 -0.42
CA GLY A 120 -11.33 -3.12 0.74
C GLY A 120 -10.96 -4.56 0.40
N TRP A 121 -10.78 -5.32 1.48
CA TRP A 121 -10.29 -6.69 1.43
C TRP A 121 -11.43 -7.70 1.59
N VAL A 122 -11.39 -8.78 0.81
CA VAL A 122 -12.29 -9.93 0.91
C VAL A 122 -11.48 -11.21 1.07
N PRO A 123 -11.93 -12.17 1.89
CA PRO A 123 -11.20 -13.41 2.10
C PRO A 123 -11.13 -14.25 0.82
N LEU A 124 -10.04 -15.01 0.68
CA LEU A 124 -9.98 -16.10 -0.29
C LEU A 124 -11.05 -17.15 0.07
N GLY A 125 -11.76 -17.65 -0.93
CA GLY A 125 -12.70 -18.77 -0.78
C GLY A 125 -11.99 -20.08 -0.43
N ALA A 126 -12.69 -21.21 -0.57
CA ALA A 126 -12.08 -22.52 -0.35
C ALA A 126 -10.93 -22.78 -1.33
N THR A 127 -11.04 -22.26 -2.56
CA THR A 127 -10.03 -22.37 -3.61
C THR A 127 -9.89 -21.06 -4.38
N ARG A 128 -8.78 -20.86 -5.11
CA ARG A 128 -8.59 -19.70 -6.02
C ARG A 128 -9.47 -19.77 -7.28
N ALA A 129 -10.13 -20.91 -7.53
CA ALA A 129 -11.10 -21.06 -8.62
C ALA A 129 -12.47 -20.44 -8.24
N GLU A 130 -12.78 -20.38 -6.95
CA GLU A 130 -14.00 -19.77 -6.43
C GLU A 130 -13.73 -18.30 -6.10
N LEU A 131 -14.10 -17.42 -7.03
CA LEU A 131 -13.95 -15.98 -6.84
C LEU A 131 -15.06 -15.44 -5.91
N PRO A 132 -14.74 -14.48 -5.02
CA PRO A 132 -15.73 -13.87 -4.14
C PRO A 132 -16.78 -13.06 -4.92
N ASP A 133 -18.02 -13.04 -4.42
CA ASP A 133 -19.06 -12.15 -4.97
C ASP A 133 -18.75 -10.70 -4.56
N VAL A 134 -18.32 -9.90 -5.53
CA VAL A 134 -17.95 -8.49 -5.35
C VAL A 134 -18.90 -7.54 -6.06
N LYS A 135 -20.14 -7.97 -6.33
CA LYS A 135 -21.17 -7.13 -6.95
C LYS A 135 -21.33 -5.80 -6.22
N VAL A 136 -21.67 -4.80 -7.01
CA VAL A 136 -22.01 -3.46 -6.56
C VAL A 136 -23.03 -2.90 -7.52
N ASP A 137 -24.00 -2.17 -7.00
CA ASP A 137 -24.98 -1.49 -7.83
C ASP A 137 -24.32 -0.36 -8.62
N ASP A 138 -24.96 0.01 -9.73
CA ASP A 138 -24.50 1.07 -10.62
C ASP A 138 -25.21 2.40 -10.34
N GLN A 139 -25.60 2.67 -9.09
CA GLN A 139 -26.16 3.98 -8.75
C GLN A 139 -25.04 5.03 -8.62
N THR A 140 -25.34 6.24 -9.09
CA THR A 140 -24.47 7.41 -8.89
C THR A 140 -24.35 7.69 -7.40
N ARG A 141 -23.12 7.78 -6.90
CA ARG A 141 -22.84 8.06 -5.50
C ARG A 141 -21.55 8.87 -5.33
N THR A 142 -21.45 9.54 -4.19
CA THR A 142 -20.19 10.17 -3.76
C THR A 142 -19.39 9.17 -2.94
N VAL A 143 -18.21 8.82 -3.42
CA VAL A 143 -17.24 7.95 -2.74
C VAL A 143 -16.21 8.85 -2.05
N ARG A 144 -15.94 8.56 -0.77
CA ARG A 144 -14.88 9.22 0.00
C ARG A 144 -13.79 8.22 0.32
N GLY A 145 -12.54 8.64 0.16
CA GLY A 145 -11.39 7.77 0.37
C GLY A 145 -10.12 8.58 0.56
N ARG A 146 -8.98 7.91 0.39
CA ARG A 146 -7.66 8.53 0.41
C ARG A 146 -6.92 8.18 -0.86
N VAL A 147 -6.10 9.12 -1.34
CA VAL A 147 -5.12 8.82 -2.39
C VAL A 147 -4.13 7.79 -1.85
N ALA A 148 -3.94 6.72 -2.62
CA ALA A 148 -3.08 5.61 -2.25
C ALA A 148 -2.31 5.12 -3.48
N GLU A 149 -1.12 4.60 -3.26
CA GLU A 149 -0.38 3.88 -4.29
C GLU A 149 -0.86 2.43 -4.38
N LEU A 150 -0.71 1.83 -5.57
CA LEU A 150 -0.91 0.41 -5.74
C LEU A 150 0.07 -0.38 -4.86
N PRO A 151 -0.38 -1.50 -4.28
CA PRO A 151 0.49 -2.35 -3.49
C PRO A 151 1.66 -2.85 -4.34
N ARG A 152 2.86 -2.85 -3.77
CA ARG A 152 4.10 -3.31 -4.42
C ARG A 152 4.55 -4.62 -3.79
N ALA A 153 4.92 -5.59 -4.63
CA ALA A 153 5.49 -6.85 -4.16
C ALA A 153 6.87 -6.61 -3.54
N GLY A 154 7.14 -7.16 -2.35
CA GLY A 154 8.51 -7.21 -1.82
C GLY A 154 9.39 -8.17 -2.63
N LEU A 155 8.85 -9.36 -2.91
CA LEU A 155 9.41 -10.33 -3.84
C LEU A 155 8.34 -10.69 -4.87
N ARG A 156 8.60 -10.42 -6.16
CA ARG A 156 7.70 -10.77 -7.26
C ARG A 156 8.07 -12.15 -7.79
N LEU A 157 7.35 -13.17 -7.37
CA LEU A 157 7.38 -14.47 -8.03
C LEU A 157 6.69 -14.33 -9.40
N GLN A 158 7.28 -14.88 -10.48
CA GLN A 158 6.65 -14.82 -11.80
C GLN A 158 5.25 -15.45 -11.76
N GLY A 159 4.32 -14.79 -12.45
CA GLY A 159 2.91 -14.71 -12.08
C GLY A 159 2.03 -15.93 -12.36
N ALA A 160 0.91 -15.99 -11.64
CA ALA A 160 -0.26 -16.72 -12.10
C ALA A 160 -0.87 -15.99 -13.32
N PRO A 161 -1.34 -16.72 -14.35
CA PRO A 161 -2.00 -16.09 -15.48
C PRO A 161 -3.24 -15.33 -15.00
N ALA A 162 -3.37 -14.07 -15.44
CA ALA A 162 -4.62 -13.35 -15.29
C ALA A 162 -5.71 -14.16 -16.01
N ASN A 163 -6.81 -14.46 -15.34
CA ASN A 163 -7.99 -14.96 -16.02
C ASN A 163 -8.43 -13.95 -17.09
N THR A 164 -8.95 -14.46 -18.20
CA THR A 164 -9.38 -13.61 -19.33
C THR A 164 -10.75 -12.99 -19.09
N SER A 165 -11.58 -13.61 -18.23
CA SER A 165 -12.91 -13.15 -17.84
C SER A 165 -12.88 -12.18 -16.65
N TRP A 166 -13.92 -11.36 -16.55
CA TRP A 166 -14.15 -10.49 -15.39
C TRP A 166 -14.89 -11.24 -14.27
N PRO A 167 -14.61 -10.94 -12.98
CA PRO A 167 -13.55 -10.04 -12.50
C PRO A 167 -12.15 -10.60 -12.75
N ARG A 168 -11.19 -9.73 -13.08
CA ARG A 168 -9.81 -10.15 -13.39
C ARG A 168 -8.95 -10.25 -12.15
N VAL A 169 -8.22 -11.33 -12.02
CA VAL A 169 -7.29 -11.57 -10.92
C VAL A 169 -5.89 -11.14 -11.34
N LEU A 170 -5.32 -10.16 -10.65
CA LEU A 170 -3.98 -9.63 -10.94
C LEU A 170 -3.09 -9.71 -9.70
N ASN A 171 -1.79 -9.91 -9.91
CA ASN A 171 -0.80 -9.97 -8.83
C ASN A 171 0.14 -8.77 -8.94
N PHE A 172 0.00 -7.81 -8.02
CA PHE A 172 0.77 -6.55 -7.98
C PHE A 172 0.91 -5.85 -9.35
N PRO A 173 -0.20 -5.48 -10.00
CA PRO A 173 -0.15 -4.75 -11.26
C PRO A 173 0.44 -3.35 -11.07
N THR A 174 1.11 -2.87 -12.10
CA THR A 174 1.52 -1.46 -12.19
C THR A 174 0.35 -0.60 -12.69
N LEU A 175 0.45 0.72 -12.53
CA LEU A 175 -0.55 1.64 -13.09
C LEU A 175 -0.64 1.49 -14.62
N HIS A 176 0.49 1.25 -15.29
CA HIS A 176 0.55 0.99 -16.73
C HIS A 176 -0.23 -0.28 -17.09
N ASP A 177 -0.06 -1.38 -16.34
CA ASP A 177 -0.80 -2.63 -16.58
C ASP A 177 -2.32 -2.40 -16.50
N LEU A 178 -2.77 -1.59 -15.55
CA LEU A 178 -4.18 -1.25 -15.39
C LEU A 178 -4.68 -0.32 -16.51
N GLN A 179 -3.90 0.68 -16.92
CA GLN A 179 -4.25 1.55 -18.05
C GLN A 179 -4.37 0.75 -19.35
N ALA A 180 -3.44 -0.17 -19.61
CA ALA A 180 -3.51 -1.09 -20.75
C ALA A 180 -4.73 -2.02 -20.67
N LEU A 181 -5.08 -2.49 -19.46
CA LEU A 181 -6.25 -3.34 -19.24
C LEU A 181 -7.58 -2.63 -19.51
N TYR A 182 -7.73 -1.38 -19.06
CA TYR A 182 -8.97 -0.61 -19.23
C TYR A 182 -9.04 0.16 -20.55
N GLY A 183 -7.92 0.30 -21.27
CA GLY A 183 -7.83 1.05 -22.52
C GLY A 183 -8.01 2.56 -22.35
N VAL A 184 -7.90 3.07 -21.11
CA VAL A 184 -8.09 4.48 -20.76
C VAL A 184 -7.08 4.91 -19.70
N THR A 185 -6.90 6.23 -19.57
CA THR A 185 -6.13 6.78 -18.45
C THR A 185 -6.90 6.55 -17.14
N VAL A 186 -6.22 5.95 -16.17
CA VAL A 186 -6.72 5.73 -14.81
C VAL A 186 -6.19 6.83 -13.87
N LEU A 187 -7.06 7.32 -12.99
CA LEU A 187 -6.73 8.25 -11.91
C LEU A 187 -6.77 7.57 -10.53
N PRO A 188 -6.04 8.09 -9.52
CA PRO A 188 -4.97 9.10 -9.61
C PRO A 188 -3.68 8.52 -10.22
N ARG A 189 -2.82 9.39 -10.77
CA ARG A 189 -1.56 8.99 -11.44
C ARG A 189 -0.40 8.89 -10.46
#